data_AF-W0FQL5-F1
#
_entry.id   AF-W0FQL5-F1
#
_cell.length_a   1.000
_cell.length_b   1.000
_cell.length_c   1.000
_cell.angle_alpha   90.00
_cell.angle_beta   90.00
_cell.angle_gamma   90.00
#
_symmetry.space_group_name_H-M   'P 1'
#
loop_
_entity.id
_entity.type
_entity.pdbx_description
1 polymer ?
#
loop_
_entity_poly.entity_id
_entity_poly.type
_entity_poly.pdbx_seq_one_letter_code
_entity_poly.pdbx_strand_id
1 'polypeptide(L)'
;MDDMTKTVPVVIPSYEPDERLITLLEDLQKAEIGPVIIVNDGSGTEYDEIFERAAKLIEAGGGKFISYRPNKGKGRALKTAF
;
A
#
# COMPACT_ATOMS: atom_id res chain seq x y z
N MET A 1 5.00 -25.88 -17.30
CA MET A 1 3.60 -25.55 -17.00
C MET A 1 3.66 -24.63 -15.81
N ASP A 2 3.77 -23.34 -16.06
CA ASP A 2 3.79 -22.32 -15.02
C ASP A 2 2.42 -22.27 -14.36
N ASP A 3 2.27 -22.97 -13.24
CA ASP A 3 1.19 -22.72 -12.30
C ASP A 3 1.47 -21.36 -11.66
N MET A 4 1.08 -20.30 -12.38
CA MET A 4 1.16 -18.94 -11.88
C MET A 4 0.09 -18.80 -10.80
N THR A 5 0.46 -19.12 -9.57
CA THR A 5 -0.39 -18.96 -8.38
C THR A 5 -0.97 -17.54 -8.38
N LYS A 6 -2.28 -17.45 -8.64
CA LYS A 6 -3.00 -16.18 -8.58
C LYS A 6 -3.07 -15.73 -7.12
N THR A 7 -2.23 -14.79 -6.74
CA THR A 7 -2.30 -14.12 -5.45
C THR A 7 -3.40 -13.06 -5.48
N VAL A 8 -4.13 -12.92 -4.37
CA VAL A 8 -5.15 -11.88 -4.21
C VAL A 8 -4.52 -10.73 -3.41
N PRO A 9 -4.15 -9.61 -4.06
CA PRO A 9 -3.54 -8.50 -3.33
C PRO A 9 -4.58 -7.74 -2.50
N VAL A 10 -4.16 -7.23 -1.35
CA VAL A 10 -4.95 -6.27 -0.56
C VAL A 10 -4.48 -4.86 -0.94
N VAL A 11 -5.37 -4.05 -1.52
CA VAL A 11 -5.06 -2.67 -1.92
C VAL A 11 -5.61 -1.70 -0.89
N ILE A 12 -4.74 -0.87 -0.30
CA ILE A 12 -5.08 0.11 0.74
C ILE A 12 -4.75 1.51 0.22
N PRO A 13 -5.73 2.27 -0.32
CA PRO A 13 -5.58 3.69 -0.53
C PRO A 13 -5.59 4.41 0.82
N SER A 14 -4.68 5.35 1.00
CA SER A 14 -4.55 6.11 2.25
C SER A 14 -4.30 7.58 1.98
N TYR A 15 -5.15 8.42 2.56
CA TYR A 15 -5.02 9.87 2.60
C TYR A 15 -4.83 10.29 4.06
N GLU A 16 -3.78 11.06 4.33
CA GLU A 16 -3.43 11.55 5.66
C GLU A 16 -3.38 10.44 6.74
N PRO A 17 -2.60 9.36 6.53
CA PRO A 17 -2.55 8.22 7.46
C PRO A 17 -2.13 8.58 8.88
N ASP A 18 -2.62 7.77 9.82
CA ASP A 18 -2.19 7.72 11.21
C ASP A 18 -1.78 6.28 11.61
N GLU A 19 -1.41 6.07 12.87
CA GLU A 19 -0.94 4.79 13.41
C GLU A 19 -1.88 3.61 13.15
N ARG A 20 -3.17 3.84 12.84
CA ARG A 20 -4.10 2.75 12.50
C ARG A 20 -3.70 2.05 11.22
N LEU A 21 -3.07 2.75 10.27
CA LEU A 21 -2.49 2.11 9.08
C LEU A 21 -1.42 1.10 9.50
N ILE A 22 -0.54 1.47 10.43
CA ILE A 22 0.54 0.60 10.90
C ILE A 22 -0.04 -0.63 11.60
N THR A 23 -0.98 -0.45 12.53
CA THR A 23 -1.63 -1.56 13.23
C THR A 23 -2.33 -2.52 12.25
N LEU A 24 -3.03 -1.99 11.24
CA LEU A 24 -3.67 -2.81 10.21
C LEU A 24 -2.65 -3.67 9.45
N LEU A 25 -1.50 -3.09 9.07
CA LEU A 25 -0.47 -3.81 8.32
C LEU A 25 0.20 -4.90 9.14
N GLU A 26 0.44 -4.65 10.43
CA GLU A 26 0.95 -5.66 11.35
C GLU A 26 -0.03 -6.82 11.51
N ASP A 27 -1.33 -6.54 11.59
CA ASP A 27 -2.36 -7.58 11.73
C ASP A 27 -2.52 -8.39 10.44
N LEU A 28 -2.44 -7.75 9.27
CA LEU A 28 -2.41 -8.45 7.97
C LEU A 28 -1.18 -9.34 7.84
N GLN A 29 -0.01 -8.86 8.28
CA GLN A 29 1.24 -9.63 8.27
C GLN A 29 1.13 -10.86 9.18
N LYS A 30 0.63 -10.71 10.41
CA LYS A 30 0.41 -11.84 11.35
C LYS A 30 -0.58 -12.86 10.82
N ALA A 31 -1.57 -12.42 10.04
CA ALA A 31 -2.57 -13.28 9.42
C ALA A 31 -2.11 -13.91 8.10
N GLU A 32 -0.87 -13.63 7.65
CA GLU A 32 -0.32 -14.06 6.37
C GLU A 32 -1.19 -13.65 5.17
N ILE A 33 -1.87 -12.49 5.27
CA ILE A 33 -2.71 -11.93 4.23
C ILE A 33 -1.88 -10.96 3.39
N GLY A 34 -1.65 -11.30 2.12
CA GLY A 34 -0.89 -10.45 1.21
C GLY A 34 -0.74 -11.06 -0.18
N PRO A 35 -0.03 -10.37 -1.09
CA PRO A 35 0.74 -9.15 -0.85
C PRO A 35 -0.12 -7.89 -0.65
N VAL A 36 0.37 -6.93 0.12
CA VAL A 36 -0.33 -5.65 0.37
C VAL A 36 0.21 -4.57 -0.54
N ILE A 37 -0.68 -3.79 -1.18
CA ILE A 37 -0.34 -2.63 -1.99
C ILE A 37 -0.89 -1.39 -1.31
N ILE A 38 -0.01 -0.48 -0.88
CA ILE A 38 -0.39 0.79 -0.28
C ILE A 38 -0.32 1.87 -1.35
N VAL A 39 -1.37 2.68 -1.46
CA VAL A 39 -1.42 3.81 -2.38
C VAL A 39 -1.55 5.10 -1.58
N ASN A 40 -0.57 6.01 -1.69
CA ASN A 40 -0.74 7.37 -1.20
C ASN A 40 -1.77 8.10 -2.09
N ASP A 41 -2.97 8.35 -1.55
CA ASP A 41 -4.11 8.96 -2.23
C ASP A 41 -4.12 10.51 -2.11
N GLY A 42 -2.92 11.11 -2.12
CA GLY A 42 -2.75 12.57 -2.17
C GLY A 42 -2.33 13.25 -0.87
N SER A 43 -1.79 12.49 0.09
CA SER A 43 -1.28 13.03 1.36
C SER A 43 -0.07 13.94 1.14
N GLY A 44 0.07 14.96 1.99
CA GLY A 44 1.21 15.87 2.04
C GLY A 44 2.53 15.17 2.44
N THR A 45 3.62 15.94 2.48
CA THR A 45 4.95 15.43 2.88
C THR A 45 5.05 15.17 4.38
N GLU A 46 4.18 15.78 5.18
CA GLU A 46 4.07 15.55 6.61
C GLU A 46 3.66 14.11 6.98
N TYR A 47 3.16 13.32 6.01
CA TYR A 47 2.82 11.91 6.18
C TYR A 47 3.87 10.95 5.63
N ASP A 48 5.01 11.44 5.12
CA ASP A 48 6.04 10.57 4.53
C ASP A 48 6.60 9.57 5.55
N GLU A 49 6.78 9.98 6.82
CA GLU A 49 7.30 9.10 7.88
C GLU A 49 6.43 7.84 8.07
N ILE A 50 5.11 8.02 8.08
CA ILE A 50 4.21 6.89 8.29
C ILE A 50 4.09 6.01 7.05
N PHE A 51 4.17 6.58 5.84
CA PHE A 51 4.25 5.80 4.61
C PHE A 51 5.56 5.01 4.51
N GLU A 52 6.69 5.57 4.95
CA GLU A 52 7.97 4.85 5.00
C GLU A 52 7.91 3.66 5.96
N ARG A 53 7.31 3.84 7.14
CA ARG A 53 7.08 2.73 8.09
C ARG A 53 6.17 1.66 7.48
N ALA A 54 5.08 2.09 6.85
CA ALA A 54 4.15 1.20 6.19
C ALA A 54 4.80 0.41 5.03
N ALA A 55 5.64 1.06 4.22
CA ALA A 55 6.38 0.43 3.12
C ALA A 55 7.35 -0.66 3.63
N LYS A 56 8.04 -0.39 4.75
CA LYS A 56 8.95 -1.38 5.38
C LYS A 56 8.19 -2.61 5.90
N LEU A 57 6.98 -2.43 6.45
CA LEU A 57 6.19 -3.56 6.96
C LEU A 57 5.73 -4.51 5.84
N ILE A 58 5.33 -3.96 4.69
CA ILE A 58 4.78 -4.76 3.59
C ILE A 58 5.86 -5.41 2.72
N GLU A 59 7.11 -4.92 2.75
CA GLU A 59 8.22 -5.41 1.91
C GLU A 59 8.49 -6.90 2.14
N ALA A 60 8.48 -7.35 3.41
CA ALA A 60 8.68 -8.76 3.76
C ALA A 60 7.59 -9.69 3.21
N GLY A 61 6.38 -9.16 2.98
CA GLY A 61 5.24 -9.89 2.41
C GLY A 61 5.11 -9.75 0.89
N GLY A 62 6.13 -9.23 0.20
CA GLY A 62 6.08 -8.97 -1.25
C GLY A 62 5.15 -7.81 -1.63
N GLY A 63 4.79 -6.96 -0.66
CA GLY A 63 3.95 -5.80 -0.86
C GLY A 63 4.64 -4.66 -1.61
N LYS A 64 3.86 -3.68 -2.02
CA LYS A 64 4.33 -2.51 -2.79
C LYS A 64 3.74 -1.23 -2.28
N PHE A 65 4.56 -0.17 -2.22
CA PHE A 65 4.08 1.19 -1.99
C PHE A 65 4.05 1.96 -3.31
N ILE A 66 2.96 2.67 -3.55
CA ILE A 66 2.72 3.48 -4.74
C ILE A 66 2.40 4.90 -4.28
N SER A 67 3.19 5.87 -4.75
CA SER A 67 2.97 7.29 -4.48
C SER A 67 2.95 8.08 -5.78
N TYR A 68 1.95 8.96 -5.92
CA TYR A 68 1.84 9.88 -7.04
C TYR A 68 2.12 11.31 -6.57
N ARG A 69 3.38 11.68 -6.41
CA ARG A 69 3.77 13.10 -6.40
C ARG A 69 4.13 13.50 -7.84
N PRO A 70 3.44 14.45 -8.52
CA PRO A 70 2.36 15.35 -8.07
C PRO A 70 0.95 14.78 -8.32
N ASN A 71 -0.04 15.26 -7.55
CA ASN A 71 -1.45 14.87 -7.60
C ASN A 71 -2.03 15.08 -9.02
N LYS A 72 -2.19 14.00 -9.81
CA LYS A 72 -2.78 14.04 -11.17
C LYS A 72 -4.26 13.65 -11.20
N GLY A 73 -4.94 13.62 -10.05
CA GLY A 73 -6.35 13.29 -9.90
C GLY A 73 -6.66 11.78 -9.86
N LYS A 74 -7.80 11.45 -9.22
CA LYS A 74 -8.23 10.08 -8.87
C LYS A 74 -8.30 9.09 -10.04
N GLY A 75 -8.63 9.57 -11.24
CA GLY A 75 -8.71 8.73 -12.45
C GLY A 75 -7.36 8.15 -12.89
N ARG A 76 -6.22 8.77 -12.52
CA ARG A 76 -4.88 8.25 -12.85
C ARG A 76 -4.39 7.20 -11.84
N ALA A 77 -4.80 7.33 -10.58
CA ALA A 77 -4.48 6.35 -9.54
C ALA A 77 -5.09 4.98 -9.87
N LEU A 78 -6.36 4.96 -10.27
CA LEU A 78 -7.04 3.71 -10.69
C LEU A 78 -6.40 3.10 -11.95
N LYS A 79 -6.07 3.91 -12.97
CA LYS A 79 -5.44 3.41 -14.21
C LYS A 79 -4.03 2.85 -14.06
N THR A 80 -3.42 3.00 -12.89
CA THR A 80 -2.05 2.53 -12.64
C THR A 80 -2.03 1.37 -11.64
N ALA A 81 -3.15 1.12 -10.94
CA ALA A 81 -3.31 -0.01 -10.03
C ALA A 81 -3.79 -1.30 -10.73
N PHE A 82 -4.32 -1.18 -11.95
CA PHE A 82 -4.78 -2.29 -12.80
C PHE A 82 -3.83 -2.51 -13.99
#